data_AF-A0A2X2WNJ1-F1
#
_entry.id   AF-A0A2X2WNJ1-F1
#
_cell.length_a   1.000
_cell.length_b   1.000
_cell.length_c   1.000
_cell.angle_alpha   90.00
_cell.angle_beta   90.00
_cell.angle_gamma   90.00
#
_symmetry.space_group_name_H-M   'P 1'
#
loop_
_entity.id
_entity.type
_entity.pdbx_description
1 polymer ?
#
loop_
_entity_poly.entity_id
_entity_poly.type
_entity_poly.pdbx_seq_one_letter_code
_entity_poly.pdbx_strand_id
1 'polypeptide(L)' 'MRIQQALEAAAIPHPASTVSDSVTVSQGIACSEKGKTAEQTIADADAALYRAKEAGRNRWVR' A
#
# COMPACT_ATOMS: atom_id res chain seq x y z
N MET A 1 1.50 -5.43 9.38
CA MET A 1 0.41 -5.74 8.42
C MET A 1 0.83 -7.00 7.66
N ARG A 2 -0.02 -8.03 7.59
CA ARG A 2 0.37 -9.38 7.11
C ARG A 2 1.03 -9.37 5.72
N ILE A 3 0.51 -8.61 4.77
CA ILE A 3 1.03 -8.58 3.39
C ILE A 3 2.44 -7.96 3.34
N GLN A 4 2.64 -6.86 4.06
CA GLN A 4 3.95 -6.20 4.13
C GLN A 4 5.01 -7.13 4.77
N GLN A 5 4.66 -7.78 5.87
CA GLN A 5 5.55 -8.73 6.55
C GLN A 5 5.88 -9.95 5.69
N ALA A 6 4.91 -10.42 4.88
CA ALA A 6 5.14 -11.52 3.96
C ALA A 6 6.13 -11.14 2.84
N LEU A 7 6.07 -9.90 2.33
CA LEU A 7 7.04 -9.41 1.34
C LEU A 7 8.43 -9.25 1.93
N GLU A 8 8.53 -8.73 3.16
CA GLU A 8 9.79 -8.60 3.87
C GLU A 8 10.43 -9.98 4.10
N ALA A 9 9.65 -10.96 4.57
CA ALA A 9 10.12 -12.34 4.75
C ALA A 9 10.49 -13.03 3.42
N ALA A 10 9.80 -12.71 2.33
CA ALA A 10 10.12 -13.25 1.00
C ALA A 10 11.43 -12.67 0.43
N ALA A 11 11.88 -11.51 0.92
CA ALA A 11 13.14 -10.87 0.57
C ALA A 11 13.41 -10.82 -0.96
N ILE A 12 12.37 -10.53 -1.74
CA ILE A 12 12.44 -10.57 -3.20
C ILE A 12 13.44 -9.50 -3.67
N PRO A 13 14.54 -9.89 -4.36
CA PRO A 13 15.56 -8.94 -4.78
C PRO A 13 15.00 -7.90 -5.75
N HIS A 14 15.41 -6.64 -5.57
CA HIS A 14 15.05 -5.54 -6.45
C HIS A 14 16.32 -4.83 -7.00
N PRO A 15 17.15 -5.52 -7.80
CA PRO A 15 18.50 -5.06 -8.15
C PRO A 15 18.54 -3.77 -8.98
N ALA A 16 17.45 -3.41 -9.66
CA ALA A 16 17.35 -2.18 -10.43
C ALA A 16 16.81 -0.98 -9.62
N SER A 17 16.45 -1.20 -8.36
CA SER A 17 15.94 -0.15 -7.47
C SER A 17 17.08 0.68 -6.91
N THR A 18 16.91 2.00 -6.91
CA THR A 18 17.81 2.93 -6.23
C THR A 18 17.38 3.24 -4.80
N VAL A 19 16.30 2.62 -4.31
CA VAL A 19 15.64 2.98 -3.05
C VAL A 19 15.69 1.87 -2.00
N SER A 20 15.70 0.60 -2.43
CA SER A 20 15.65 -0.57 -1.56
C SER A 20 16.15 -1.80 -2.31
N ASP A 21 16.97 -2.62 -1.66
CA ASP A 21 17.51 -3.87 -2.22
C ASP A 21 16.45 -4.96 -2.40
N SER A 22 15.29 -4.80 -1.75
CA SER A 22 14.15 -5.72 -1.84
C SER A 22 12.84 -5.02 -2.21
N VAL A 23 11.92 -5.80 -2.78
CA VAL A 23 10.56 -5.34 -3.13
C VAL A 23 9.78 -5.03 -1.85
N THR A 24 9.16 -3.84 -1.82
CA THR A 24 8.27 -3.41 -0.72
C THR A 24 6.89 -3.03 -1.26
N VAL A 25 5.93 -2.78 -0.36
CA VAL A 25 4.54 -2.45 -0.74
C VAL A 25 4.03 -1.22 0.00
N SER A 26 3.35 -0.33 -0.73
CA SER A 26 2.51 0.72 -0.15
C SER A 26 1.05 0.34 -0.33
N GLN A 27 0.22 0.54 0.70
CA GLN A 27 -1.15 0.06 0.73
C GLN A 27 -2.09 1.18 1.19
N GLY A 28 -3.19 1.36 0.45
CA GLY A 28 -4.32 2.18 0.90
C GLY A 28 -5.47 1.26 1.30
N ILE A 29 -6.07 1.52 2.45
CA ILE A 29 -7.11 0.67 3.02
C ILE A 29 -8.37 1.51 3.19
N ALA A 30 -9.47 1.12 2.56
CA ALA A 30 -10.78 1.70 2.82
C ALA A 30 -11.79 0.61 3.15
N CYS A 31 -12.80 0.97 3.94
CA CYS A 31 -13.97 0.13 4.18
C CYS A 31 -15.16 0.74 3.44
N SER A 32 -15.94 -0.09 2.77
CA SER A 32 -17.24 0.34 2.26
C SER A 32 -18.18 0.64 3.44
N GLU A 33 -19.03 1.62 3.26
CA GLU A 33 -20.01 2.07 4.26
C GLU A 33 -21.40 2.16 3.61
N LYS A 34 -22.44 2.12 4.44
CA LYS A 34 -23.82 2.23 3.94
C LYS A 34 -23.99 3.54 3.17
N GLY A 35 -24.42 3.43 1.92
CA GLY A 35 -24.64 4.58 1.03
C GLY A 35 -23.42 4.99 0.22
N LYS A 36 -22.25 4.35 0.41
CA LYS A 36 -21.12 4.50 -0.52
C LYS A 36 -21.25 3.54 -1.70
N THR A 37 -20.94 4.03 -2.88
CA THR A 37 -20.77 3.17 -4.05
C THR A 37 -19.44 2.43 -3.99
N ALA A 38 -19.28 1.44 -4.87
CA ALA A 38 -18.00 0.74 -5.02
C ALA A 38 -16.90 1.71 -5.48
N GLU A 39 -17.21 2.60 -6.42
CA GLU A 39 -16.29 3.60 -6.96
C GLU A 39 -15.79 4.55 -5.88
N GLN A 40 -16.68 5.00 -4.98
CA GLN A 40 -16.30 5.84 -3.84
C GLN A 40 -15.37 5.10 -2.87
N THR A 41 -15.67 3.83 -2.58
CA THR A 41 -14.82 3.01 -1.70
C THR A 41 -13.43 2.79 -2.32
N ILE A 42 -13.36 2.58 -3.63
CA ILE A 42 -12.10 2.44 -4.37
C ILE A 42 -11.33 3.76 -4.37
N ALA A 43 -12.01 4.90 -4.59
CA ALA A 43 -11.40 6.22 -4.55
C ALA A 43 -10.80 6.53 -3.16
N ASP A 44 -11.49 6.17 -2.08
CA ASP A 44 -10.98 6.30 -0.72
C ASP A 44 -9.72 5.45 -0.51
N ALA A 45 -9.72 4.20 -0.98
CA ALA A 45 -8.56 3.32 -0.91
C ALA A 45 -7.38 3.87 -1.72
N ASP A 46 -7.63 4.43 -2.91
CA ASP A 46 -6.58 5.03 -3.74
C ASP A 46 -6.01 6.31 -3.12
N ALA A 47 -6.86 7.15 -2.51
CA ALA A 47 -6.42 8.32 -1.78
C ALA A 47 -5.52 7.94 -0.59
N ALA A 48 -5.89 6.90 0.17
CA ALA A 48 -5.05 6.37 1.23
C ALA A 48 -3.72 5.80 0.68
N LEU A 49 -3.75 5.12 -0.48
CA LEU A 49 -2.55 4.61 -1.14
C LEU A 49 -1.59 5.74 -1.55
N TYR A 50 -2.13 6.83 -2.09
CA TYR A 50 -1.34 8.01 -2.42
C TYR A 50 -0.67 8.61 -1.18
N ARG A 51 -1.44 8.80 -0.09
CA ARG A 51 -0.86 9.27 1.19
C ARG A 51 0.24 8.36 1.69
N ALA A 52 0.07 7.03 1.58
CA ALA A 52 1.11 6.07 1.96
C ALA A 52 2.40 6.25 1.13
N LYS A 53 2.27 6.53 -0.17
CA LYS A 53 3.42 6.78 -1.05
C LYS A 53 4.13 8.09 -0.70
N GLU A 54 3.37 9.16 -0.47
CA GLU A 54 3.92 10.48 -0.14
C GLU A 54 4.60 10.50 1.24
N ALA A 55 4.06 9.74 2.21
CA ALA A 55 4.64 9.60 3.54
C ALA A 55 5.88 8.67 3.59
N GLY A 56 6.53 8.41 2.46
CA GLY A 56 7.78 7.65 2.38
C GLY A 56 7.63 6.18 1.99
N ARG A 57 6.49 5.79 1.38
CA ARG A 57 6.25 4.42 0.87
C ARG A 57 6.40 3.35 1.96
N ASN A 58 6.47 2.08 1.54
CA ASN A 58 6.60 0.88 2.40
C ASN A 58 5.78 0.98 3.69
N ARG A 59 4.48 1.28 3.56
CA ARG A 59 3.56 1.47 4.68
C ARG A 59 2.13 1.33 4.22
N TRP A 60 1.22 1.36 5.19
CA TRP A 60 -0.20 1.42 4.94
C TRP A 60 -0.78 2.70 5.54
N VAL A 61 -1.82 3.21 4.90
CA VAL A 61 -2.67 4.28 5.41
C VAL A 61 -4.11 3.81 5.26
N ARG A 62 -4.96 4.22 6.20
CA ARG A 62 -6.39 4.00 6.17
C ARG A 62 -7.10 5.34 5.97
#